data_AF-A0A5C2RNQ8-F1
#
_entry.id   AF-A0A5C2RNQ8-F1
#
_cell.length_a   1.000
_cell.length_b   1.000
_cell.length_c   1.000
_cell.angle_alpha   90.00
_cell.angle_beta   90.00
_cell.angle_gamma   90.00
#
_symmetry.space_group_name_H-M   'P 1'
#
loop_
_entity.id
_entity.type
_entity.pdbx_description
1 polymer ?
#
loop_
_entity_poly.entity_id
_entity_poly.type
_entity_poly.pdbx_seq_one_letter_code
_entity_poly.pdbx_strand_id
1 'polypeptide(L)'
;DLVRHKILFEKLKPSHMSGDEPQFDSEDGERQTYPRTFFIVEAAWQSKLLKDFLRTLDQWHIEDWHQSIGDRLPGGSPPRIRIARANPKVRQSAAPKGLWKNCYDRKWFAKLKPHKQRELEVIDQDYDFRLPDWTMPEDLKDGGDVLMEVYEETDEE
;
A
#
# COMPACT_ATOMS: atom_id res chain seq x y z
N ASP A 1 10.82 -9.51 -13.35
CA ASP A 1 11.51 -10.21 -12.25
C ASP A 1 11.26 -9.45 -10.95
N LEU A 2 10.54 -10.06 -10.01
CA LEU A 2 10.26 -9.48 -8.68
C LEU A 2 11.43 -9.63 -7.70
N VAL A 3 12.35 -10.58 -7.94
CA VAL A 3 13.46 -10.89 -7.04
C VAL A 3 14.40 -9.71 -6.87
N ARG A 4 14.58 -8.92 -7.94
CA ARG A 4 15.37 -7.68 -7.89
C ARG A 4 14.92 -6.72 -6.82
N HIS A 5 13.64 -6.77 -6.41
CA HIS A 5 13.12 -5.84 -5.41
C HIS A 5 13.46 -6.20 -3.96
N LYS A 6 14.01 -7.40 -3.72
CA LYS A 6 14.45 -7.82 -2.38
C LYS A 6 15.46 -6.86 -1.76
N ILE A 7 16.40 -6.33 -2.55
CA ILE A 7 17.42 -5.39 -2.07
C ILE A 7 16.82 -4.09 -1.51
N LEU A 8 15.67 -3.66 -2.03
CA LEU A 8 14.94 -2.52 -1.48
C LEU A 8 14.31 -2.88 -0.12
N PHE A 9 13.67 -4.04 -0.03
CA PHE A 9 13.02 -4.49 1.19
C PHE A 9 14.00 -4.81 2.32
N GLU A 10 15.21 -5.28 2.02
CA GLU A 10 16.29 -5.48 3.00
C GLU A 10 16.72 -4.19 3.71
N LYS A 11 16.56 -3.04 3.03
CA LYS A 11 16.87 -1.70 3.58
C LYS A 11 15.67 -1.07 4.29
N LEU A 12 14.47 -1.60 4.06
CA LEU A 12 13.25 -1.14 4.70
C LEU A 12 12.99 -1.94 5.98
N LYS A 13 12.24 -1.32 6.89
CA LYS A 13 11.72 -1.96 8.10
C LYS A 13 10.20 -1.82 8.06
N PRO A 14 9.43 -2.65 8.78
CA PRO A 14 7.98 -2.46 8.86
C PRO A 14 7.57 -1.04 9.27
N SER A 15 8.35 -0.39 10.16
CA SER A 15 8.14 1.00 10.58
C SER A 15 8.36 2.05 9.48
N HIS A 16 8.98 1.67 8.36
CA HIS A 16 9.23 2.53 7.21
C HIS A 16 8.12 2.44 6.16
N MET A 17 7.17 1.53 6.33
CA MET A 17 5.97 1.46 5.49
C MET A 17 4.95 2.53 5.92
N SER A 18 3.94 2.77 5.09
CA SER A 18 2.85 3.69 5.46
C SER A 18 2.12 3.18 6.70
N GLY A 19 1.70 4.11 7.55
CA GLY A 19 0.89 3.79 8.72
C GLY A 19 -0.57 3.57 8.35
N ASP A 20 -1.32 3.04 9.31
CA ASP A 20 -2.77 2.87 9.21
C ASP A 20 -3.44 3.68 10.31
N GLU A 21 -4.53 4.33 9.96
CA GLU A 21 -5.48 4.90 10.91
C GLU A 21 -6.82 4.22 10.65
N PRO A 22 -7.46 3.61 11.66
CA PRO A 22 -8.79 3.02 11.44
C PRO A 22 -9.73 4.13 10.96
N GLN A 23 -10.60 3.77 10.02
CA GLN A 23 -11.80 4.56 9.82
C GLN A 23 -12.61 4.42 11.11
N PHE A 24 -12.48 5.41 12.00
CA PHE A 24 -13.42 5.52 13.11
C PHE A 24 -14.77 5.81 12.50
N ASP A 25 -15.74 5.09 13.02
CA ASP A 25 -17.14 5.16 12.66
C ASP A 25 -17.61 6.62 12.64
N SER A 26 -18.53 6.88 11.72
CA SER A 26 -19.33 8.10 11.60
C SER A 26 -19.74 8.64 12.97
N GLU A 27 -20.11 9.92 13.03
CA GLU A 27 -20.61 10.61 14.25
C GLU A 27 -21.74 9.86 14.99
N ASP A 28 -22.32 8.82 14.39
CA ASP A 28 -23.43 7.98 14.89
C ASP A 28 -23.01 6.70 15.65
N GLY A 29 -21.71 6.38 15.79
CA GLY A 29 -21.26 5.30 16.69
C GLY A 29 -21.55 3.86 16.24
N GLU A 30 -21.89 3.63 14.97
CA GLU A 30 -22.04 2.30 14.37
C GLU A 30 -20.70 1.61 14.21
N ARG A 31 -20.43 0.54 14.96
CA ARG A 31 -19.18 -0.23 14.87
C ARG A 31 -18.93 -0.73 13.44
N GLN A 32 -17.77 -0.40 12.88
CA GLN A 32 -17.32 -0.90 11.58
C GLN A 32 -17.54 -2.42 11.41
N THR A 33 -18.35 -2.78 10.42
CA THR A 33 -18.59 -4.16 10.00
C THR A 33 -17.31 -4.75 9.39
N TYR A 34 -17.05 -6.03 9.64
CA TYR A 34 -15.89 -6.73 9.10
C TYR A 34 -16.03 -6.95 7.59
N PRO A 35 -14.98 -6.76 6.77
CA PRO A 35 -13.59 -6.43 7.11
C PRO A 35 -13.35 -4.94 7.40
N ARG A 36 -12.46 -4.66 8.36
CA ARG A 36 -12.12 -3.28 8.75
C ARG A 36 -11.35 -2.55 7.65
N THR A 37 -11.84 -1.37 7.29
CA THR A 37 -11.21 -0.38 6.42
C THR A 37 -10.29 0.53 7.22
N PHE A 38 -9.07 0.71 6.70
CA PHE A 38 -8.06 1.60 7.26
C PHE A 38 -7.69 2.69 6.26
N PHE A 39 -7.42 3.89 6.74
CA PHE A 39 -6.87 4.96 5.93
C PHE A 39 -5.35 4.94 5.97
N ILE A 40 -4.75 5.08 4.79
CA ILE A 40 -3.30 5.13 4.64
C ILE A 40 -2.79 6.47 5.19
N VAL A 41 -1.87 6.41 6.15
CA VAL A 41 -1.10 7.56 6.63
C VAL A 41 0.26 7.56 5.95
N GLU A 42 0.52 8.59 5.15
CA GLU A 42 1.73 8.69 4.36
C GLU A 42 2.92 9.14 5.20
N ALA A 43 4.11 8.58 4.92
CA ALA A 43 5.34 9.11 5.48
C ALA A 43 5.78 10.35 4.70
N ALA A 44 6.13 11.43 5.42
CA ALA A 44 6.55 12.69 4.81
C ALA A 44 7.80 12.56 3.93
N TRP A 45 8.69 11.62 4.27
CA TRP A 45 9.94 11.40 3.57
C TRP A 45 9.80 10.57 2.29
N GLN A 46 8.74 9.76 2.16
CA GLN A 46 8.60 8.84 1.02
C GLN A 46 8.23 9.61 -0.26
N SER A 47 8.94 9.30 -1.35
CA SER A 47 8.60 9.80 -2.67
C SER A 47 7.28 9.22 -3.17
N LYS A 48 6.64 9.91 -4.12
CA LYS A 48 5.44 9.39 -4.79
C LYS A 48 5.70 8.04 -5.47
N LEU A 49 6.85 7.89 -6.13
CA LEU A 49 7.22 6.65 -6.83
C LEU A 49 7.27 5.44 -5.90
N LEU A 50 7.90 5.59 -4.72
CA LEU A 50 7.96 4.53 -3.73
C LEU A 50 6.56 4.21 -3.16
N LYS A 51 5.74 5.24 -2.91
CA LYS A 51 4.35 5.05 -2.44
C LYS A 51 3.52 4.28 -3.45
N ASP A 52 3.55 4.69 -4.72
CA ASP A 52 2.81 4.03 -5.80
C ASP A 52 3.25 2.57 -5.93
N PHE A 53 4.58 2.32 -5.95
CA PHE A 53 5.13 0.97 -6.00
C PHE A 53 4.64 0.07 -4.86
N LEU A 54 4.71 0.54 -3.61
CA LEU A 54 4.25 -0.24 -2.46
C LEU A 54 2.73 -0.48 -2.49
N ARG A 55 1.95 0.51 -2.94
CA ARG A 55 0.49 0.37 -3.10
C ARG A 55 0.12 -0.61 -4.20
N THR A 56 0.85 -0.63 -5.30
CA THR A 56 0.64 -1.63 -6.36
C THR A 56 0.91 -3.04 -5.86
N LEU A 57 1.95 -3.24 -5.03
CA LEU A 57 2.21 -4.53 -4.41
C LEU A 57 1.11 -4.95 -3.41
N ASP A 58 0.60 -4.00 -2.61
CA ASP A 58 -0.55 -4.26 -1.73
C ASP A 58 -1.78 -4.69 -2.55
N GLN A 59 -2.03 -4.05 -3.70
CA GLN A 59 -3.14 -4.39 -4.60
C GLN A 59 -2.98 -5.80 -5.18
N TRP A 60 -1.79 -6.15 -5.68
CA TRP A 60 -1.51 -7.49 -6.18
C TRP A 60 -1.69 -8.57 -5.10
N HIS A 61 -1.34 -8.26 -3.86
CA HIS A 61 -1.57 -9.18 -2.76
C HIS A 61 -3.06 -9.40 -2.46
N ILE A 62 -3.88 -8.36 -2.57
CA ILE A 62 -5.34 -8.47 -2.44
C ILE A 62 -5.91 -9.32 -3.58
N GLU A 63 -5.48 -9.06 -4.82
CA GLU A 63 -5.91 -9.81 -6.00
C GLU A 63 -5.52 -11.29 -5.92
N ASP A 64 -4.28 -11.59 -5.54
CA ASP A 64 -3.78 -12.96 -5.32
C ASP A 64 -4.57 -13.69 -4.22
N TRP A 65 -4.96 -12.97 -3.14
CA TRP A 65 -5.84 -13.54 -2.12
C TRP A 65 -7.26 -13.78 -2.64
N HIS A 66 -7.78 -12.94 -3.53
CA HIS A 66 -9.12 -13.16 -4.13
C HIS A 66 -9.13 -14.26 -5.19
N GLN A 67 -7.98 -14.64 -5.75
CA GLN A 67 -7.87 -15.75 -6.69
C GLN A 67 -8.06 -17.09 -5.97
N SER A 68 -9.32 -17.53 -5.86
CA SER A 68 -9.63 -18.90 -5.51
C SER A 68 -9.33 -19.81 -6.70
N ILE A 69 -8.21 -20.52 -6.66
CA ILE A 69 -8.03 -21.69 -7.53
C ILE A 69 -8.93 -22.81 -6.94
N GLY A 70 -10.15 -22.95 -7.49
CA GLY A 70 -11.16 -23.94 -7.10
C GLY A 70 -12.45 -23.35 -6.51
N ASP A 71 -13.38 -24.21 -6.08
CA ASP A 71 -14.76 -23.84 -5.66
C ASP A 71 -14.85 -23.09 -4.31
N ARG A 72 -13.72 -22.73 -3.69
CA ARG A 72 -13.68 -22.12 -2.36
C ARG A 72 -12.73 -20.95 -2.34
N LEU A 73 -13.21 -19.81 -1.84
CA LEU A 73 -12.36 -18.71 -1.41
C LEU A 73 -11.29 -19.23 -0.42
N PRO A 74 -10.07 -18.67 -0.46
CA PRO A 74 -9.03 -19.09 0.46
C PRO A 74 -9.50 -18.90 1.91
N GLY A 75 -9.37 -19.97 2.70
CA GLY A 75 -9.73 -19.93 4.12
C GLY A 75 -8.81 -18.97 4.89
N GLY A 76 -9.39 -18.24 5.85
CA GLY A 76 -8.67 -17.29 6.70
C GLY A 76 -9.31 -15.91 6.71
N SER A 77 -8.67 -14.98 7.41
CA SER A 77 -9.09 -13.58 7.41
C SER A 77 -8.68 -12.91 6.09
N PRO A 78 -9.58 -12.18 5.41
CA PRO A 78 -9.22 -11.33 4.27
C PRO A 78 -8.07 -10.36 4.59
N PRO A 79 -7.25 -9.98 3.59
CA PRO A 79 -6.30 -8.90 3.68
C PRO A 79 -6.98 -7.62 4.17
N ARG A 80 -6.19 -6.79 4.86
CA ARG A 80 -6.69 -5.49 5.34
C ARG A 80 -7.00 -4.58 4.16
N ILE A 81 -8.19 -4.00 4.14
CA ILE A 81 -8.58 -2.99 3.16
C ILE A 81 -7.98 -1.65 3.57
N ARG A 82 -7.10 -1.09 2.73
CA ARG A 82 -6.39 0.17 2.98
C ARG A 82 -6.73 1.19 1.90
N ILE A 83 -7.34 2.30 2.27
CA ILE A 83 -7.83 3.33 1.34
C ILE A 83 -6.97 4.59 1.43
N ALA A 84 -6.55 5.10 0.26
CA ALA A 84 -5.93 6.41 0.15
C ALA A 84 -7.01 7.50 0.25
N ARG A 85 -6.82 8.48 1.14
CA ARG A 85 -7.71 9.64 1.26
C ARG A 85 -7.44 10.66 0.15
N ALA A 86 -8.49 11.35 -0.30
CA ALA A 86 -8.35 12.51 -1.19
C ALA A 86 -7.41 13.58 -0.61
N ASN A 87 -7.51 13.81 0.70
CA ASN A 87 -6.56 14.61 1.48
C ASN A 87 -5.72 13.68 2.37
N PRO A 88 -4.53 13.24 1.91
CA PRO A 88 -3.73 12.27 2.64
C PRO A 88 -3.19 12.88 3.93
N LYS A 89 -3.36 12.14 5.04
CA LYS A 89 -2.69 12.46 6.29
C LYS A 89 -1.21 12.13 6.16
N VAL A 90 -0.35 13.10 6.43
CA VAL A 90 1.10 12.93 6.34
C VAL A 90 1.70 12.94 7.74
N ARG A 91 2.49 11.92 8.07
CA ARG A 91 3.20 11.78 9.34
C ARG A 91 4.69 11.98 9.16
N GLN A 92 5.31 12.69 10.10
CA GLN A 92 6.76 12.71 10.24
C GLN A 92 7.19 11.38 10.88
N SER A 93 7.83 10.53 10.09
CA SER A 93 8.43 9.27 10.54
C SER A 93 9.92 9.26 10.22
N ALA A 94 10.66 8.37 10.89
CA ALA A 94 12.08 8.20 10.62
C ALA A 94 12.29 7.66 9.20
N ALA A 95 13.11 8.36 8.43
CA ALA A 95 13.50 7.90 7.10
C ALA A 95 14.59 6.81 7.22
N PRO A 96 14.55 5.76 6.38
CA PRO A 96 15.59 4.75 6.30
C PRO A 96 16.90 5.38 5.82
N LYS A 97 18.02 4.81 6.24
CA LYS A 97 19.35 5.14 5.70
C LYS A 97 19.67 4.23 4.51
N GLY A 98 20.50 4.70 3.58
CA GLY A 98 21.06 3.87 2.52
C GLY A 98 20.10 3.55 1.38
N LEU A 99 18.99 4.28 1.22
CA LEU A 99 18.12 4.16 0.04
C LEU A 99 18.61 5.02 -1.14
N TRP A 100 18.10 4.68 -2.33
CA TRP A 100 18.26 5.44 -3.57
C TRP A 100 17.60 6.81 -3.51
N LYS A 101 18.17 7.79 -4.23
CA LYS A 101 17.71 9.19 -4.18
C LYS A 101 16.24 9.36 -4.53
N ASN A 102 15.71 8.58 -5.48
CA ASN A 102 14.32 8.64 -5.90
C ASN A 102 13.34 7.93 -4.94
N CYS A 103 13.82 7.34 -3.83
CA CYS A 103 12.97 6.87 -2.73
C CYS A 103 12.51 8.01 -1.81
N TYR A 104 13.23 9.13 -1.77
CA TYR A 104 12.93 10.26 -0.90
C TYR A 104 12.13 11.34 -1.64
N ASP A 105 11.17 11.95 -0.97
CA ASP A 105 10.48 13.14 -1.48
C ASP A 105 11.47 14.31 -1.59
N ARG A 106 11.54 14.90 -2.78
CA ARG A 106 12.52 15.95 -3.09
C ARG A 106 12.31 17.20 -2.23
N LYS A 107 11.05 17.58 -1.97
CA LYS A 107 10.73 18.78 -1.18
C LYS A 107 11.06 18.55 0.30
N TRP A 108 10.79 17.35 0.81
CA TRP A 108 11.17 16.94 2.16
C TRP A 108 12.69 16.89 2.33
N PHE A 109 13.40 16.26 1.39
CA PHE A 109 14.86 16.12 1.46
C PHE A 109 15.56 17.50 1.42
N ALA A 110 15.08 18.42 0.58
CA ALA A 110 15.60 19.78 0.49
C ALA A 110 15.42 20.61 1.78
N LYS A 111 14.43 20.27 2.63
CA LYS A 111 14.22 20.93 3.93
C LYS A 111 15.19 20.47 5.01
N LEU A 112 15.86 19.33 4.81
CA LEU A 112 16.82 18.80 5.79
C LEU A 112 18.09 19.63 5.83
N LYS A 113 18.69 19.77 7.02
CA LYS A 113 20.02 20.35 7.18
C LYS A 113 21.07 19.48 6.48
N PRO A 114 22.17 20.05 5.94
CA PRO A 114 23.18 19.28 5.20
C PRO A 114 23.76 18.09 5.95
N HIS A 115 23.97 18.20 7.27
CA HIS A 115 24.47 17.08 8.06
C HIS A 115 23.44 15.93 8.18
N LYS A 116 22.14 16.22 8.18
CA LYS A 116 21.07 15.20 8.17
C LYS A 116 20.94 14.54 6.82
N GLN A 117 21.13 15.28 5.73
CA GLN A 117 21.18 14.70 4.39
C GLN A 117 22.35 13.70 4.27
N ARG A 118 23.53 14.05 4.80
CA ARG A 118 24.68 13.12 4.84
C ARG A 118 24.41 11.88 5.70
N GLU A 119 23.73 12.03 6.83
CA GLU A 119 23.38 10.93 7.73
C GLU A 119 22.44 9.89 7.08
N LEU A 120 21.69 10.26 6.05
CA LEU A 120 20.83 9.35 5.31
C LEU A 120 21.61 8.42 4.38
N GLU A 121 22.89 8.69 4.11
CA GLU A 121 23.75 7.86 3.25
C GLU A 121 23.07 7.52 1.92
N VAL A 122 22.46 8.53 1.29
CA VAL A 122 21.68 8.35 0.06
C VAL A 122 22.56 7.80 -1.05
N ILE A 123 22.08 6.73 -1.68
CA ILE A 123 22.69 6.20 -2.89
C ILE A 123 22.32 7.13 -4.04
N ASP A 124 23.30 7.79 -4.66
CA ASP A 124 23.10 8.71 -5.79
C ASP A 124 22.85 7.96 -7.12
N GLN A 125 21.84 7.10 -7.10
CA GLN A 125 21.31 6.39 -8.26
C GLN A 125 19.80 6.34 -8.13
N ASP A 126 19.10 6.25 -9.25
CA ASP A 126 17.66 6.04 -9.25
C ASP A 126 17.37 4.54 -9.22
N TYR A 127 16.51 4.15 -8.29
CA TYR A 127 15.98 2.80 -8.21
C TYR A 127 14.91 2.55 -9.28
N ASP A 128 14.94 1.38 -9.90
CA ASP A 128 13.94 0.96 -10.87
C ASP A 128 12.72 0.35 -10.16
N PHE A 129 11.61 1.11 -10.11
CA PHE A 129 10.34 0.68 -9.52
C PHE A 129 9.42 -0.09 -10.47
N ARG A 130 9.85 -0.38 -11.71
CA ARG A 130 8.97 -1.11 -12.65
C ARG A 130 8.57 -2.45 -12.06
N LEU A 131 7.31 -2.81 -12.19
CA LEU A 131 6.83 -4.16 -11.92
C LEU A 131 6.66 -4.89 -13.26
N PRO A 132 6.75 -6.24 -13.31
CA PRO A 132 6.37 -6.96 -14.51
C PRO A 132 4.90 -6.66 -14.85
N ASP A 133 4.53 -6.72 -16.14
CA ASP A 133 3.14 -6.56 -16.54
C ASP A 133 2.30 -7.66 -15.90
N TRP A 134 1.42 -7.28 -14.98
CA TRP A 134 0.42 -8.16 -14.42
C TRP A 134 -0.78 -8.14 -15.36
N THR A 135 -0.69 -8.90 -16.44
CA THR A 135 -1.88 -9.31 -17.17
C THR A 135 -2.49 -10.49 -16.43
N MET A 136 -3.70 -10.32 -15.88
CA MET A 136 -4.60 -11.45 -15.68
C MET A 136 -4.56 -12.29 -16.97
N PRO A 137 -4.27 -13.58 -16.89
CA PRO A 137 -4.41 -14.49 -18.03
C PRO A 137 -5.74 -14.25 -18.74
N GLU A 138 -5.77 -14.22 -20.08
CA GLU A 138 -6.99 -13.93 -20.86
C GLU A 138 -8.20 -14.77 -20.42
N ASP A 139 -7.95 -16.00 -19.97
CA ASP A 139 -8.90 -16.97 -19.43
C ASP A 139 -9.59 -16.57 -18.12
N LEU A 140 -9.05 -15.58 -17.39
CA LEU A 140 -9.67 -15.02 -16.18
C LEU A 140 -10.37 -13.67 -16.43
N LYS A 141 -10.29 -13.11 -17.66
CA LYS A 141 -10.93 -11.83 -18.02
C LYS A 141 -12.42 -11.95 -18.33
N ASP A 142 -12.93 -13.16 -18.59
CA ASP A 142 -14.34 -13.42 -18.94
C ASP A 142 -15.27 -13.61 -17.72
N GLY A 143 -14.77 -13.46 -16.49
CA GLY A 143 -15.59 -13.41 -15.27
C GLY A 143 -16.17 -12.01 -15.03
N GLY A 144 -17.07 -11.58 -15.90
CA GLY A 144 -17.67 -10.23 -15.89
C GLY A 144 -18.44 -9.88 -14.60
N ASP A 145 -18.30 -8.61 -14.21
CA ASP A 145 -19.37 -7.79 -13.61
C ASP A 145 -19.91 -8.16 -12.22
N VAL A 146 -19.04 -8.44 -11.24
CA VAL A 146 -19.48 -8.60 -9.83
C VAL A 146 -18.66 -7.74 -8.87
N LEU A 147 -18.69 -6.42 -9.04
CA LEU A 147 -18.16 -5.49 -8.03
C LEU A 147 -18.97 -4.18 -7.97
N MET A 148 -20.29 -4.25 -7.78
CA MET A 148 -21.05 -3.19 -7.07
C MET A 148 -22.52 -3.57 -6.80
N GLU A 149 -22.80 -4.68 -6.10
CA GLU A 149 -24.10 -4.80 -5.44
C GLU A 149 -23.92 -4.60 -3.94
N VAL A 150 -24.43 -3.45 -3.51
CA VAL A 150 -24.69 -3.06 -2.15
C VAL A 150 -25.47 -4.19 -1.49
N TYR A 151 -24.98 -4.70 -0.36
CA TYR A 151 -25.74 -5.57 0.52
C TYR A 151 -27.00 -4.81 0.99
N GLU A 152 -28.14 -5.05 0.33
CA GLU A 152 -29.44 -4.90 0.97
C GLU A 152 -29.68 -6.20 1.76
N GLU A 153 -29.55 -6.09 3.08
CA GLU A 153 -29.97 -7.12 4.01
C GLU A 153 -31.45 -7.43 3.78
N THR A 154 -31.76 -8.69 3.50
CA THR A 154 -33.12 -9.21 3.58
C THR A 154 -33.33 -9.71 5.00
N ASP A 155 -34.10 -8.96 5.78
CA ASP A 155 -34.69 -9.44 7.02
C ASP A 155 -35.69 -10.57 6.67
N GLU A 156 -35.38 -11.78 7.12
CA GLU A 156 -36.33 -12.89 7.19
C GLU A 156 -37.20 -12.73 8.46
N GLU A 157 -38.52 -12.65 8.27
CA GLU A 157 -39.54 -13.07 9.23
C GLU A 157 -40.55 -14.01 8.56
#